data_AF-A0A845X882-F1
#
_entry.id   AF-A0A845X882-F1
#
_cell.length_a   1.000
_cell.length_b   1.000
_cell.length_c   1.000
_cell.angle_alpha   90.00
_cell.angle_beta   90.00
_cell.angle_gamma   90.00
#
_symmetry.space_group_name_H-M   'P 1'
#
loop_
_entity.id
_entity.type
_entity.pdbx_description
1 polymer ?
#
loop_
_entity_poly.entity_id
_entity_poly.type
_entity_poly.pdbx_seq_one_letter_code
_entity_poly.pdbx_strand_id
1 'polypeptide(L)'
;MQSWFSHLFSLTTLWVLGSPFPVWANAEYIGLNEVPEHLTFQGGWVIRDSPYIVDIVVDAECRSRPCAPGQAQMLWLEETLELDEHGVAHFEVVDVIELQDGYEVGFAKQLFRYCAVEGELDLDVFAIAQFEPEQEVLTTIHQAWRVNRDAGAFEIIQTTKVSCFNPLPGGH
;
A
#
# COMPACT_ATOMS: atom_id res chain seq x y z
N MET A 1 71.10 -5.75 -12.80
CA MET A 1 70.70 -7.06 -13.37
C MET A 1 69.93 -7.80 -12.29
N GLN A 2 68.78 -8.40 -12.65
CA GLN A 2 67.72 -9.02 -11.78
C GLN A 2 66.88 -7.97 -11.04
N SER A 3 65.62 -7.60 -11.36
CA SER A 3 64.44 -8.28 -11.94
C SER A 3 64.06 -9.54 -11.22
N TRP A 4 63.06 -9.51 -10.32
CA TRP A 4 61.98 -10.51 -10.21
C TRP A 4 60.71 -9.86 -9.65
N PHE A 5 59.60 -10.18 -10.32
CA PHE A 5 58.25 -9.65 -10.18
C PHE A 5 57.51 -10.25 -8.98
N SER A 6 56.78 -9.43 -8.23
CA SER A 6 55.71 -9.90 -7.33
C SER A 6 54.38 -9.79 -8.07
N HIS A 7 53.79 -10.93 -8.37
CA HIS A 7 52.50 -11.04 -9.06
C HIS A 7 51.35 -10.54 -8.19
N LEU A 8 50.61 -9.58 -8.75
CA LEU A 8 49.25 -9.21 -8.37
C LEU A 8 48.31 -10.39 -8.64
N PHE A 9 47.74 -11.00 -7.60
CA PHE A 9 46.51 -11.78 -7.76
C PHE A 9 45.32 -10.85 -7.57
N SER A 10 44.77 -10.43 -8.70
CA SER A 10 43.50 -9.73 -8.80
C SER A 10 42.36 -10.75 -8.62
N LEU A 11 41.79 -10.81 -7.43
CA LEU A 11 40.49 -11.45 -7.19
C LEU A 11 39.40 -10.44 -7.58
N THR A 12 38.92 -10.54 -8.82
CA THR A 12 37.66 -9.92 -9.23
C THR A 12 36.51 -10.68 -8.58
N THR A 13 36.05 -10.21 -7.44
CA THR A 13 34.79 -10.65 -6.85
C THR A 13 33.65 -10.12 -7.71
N LEU A 14 32.98 -11.01 -8.45
CA LEU A 14 31.70 -10.70 -9.08
C LEU A 14 30.69 -10.36 -7.98
N TRP A 15 30.31 -9.09 -7.90
CA TRP A 15 29.09 -8.69 -7.21
C TRP A 15 27.90 -9.10 -8.08
N VAL A 16 27.33 -10.27 -7.81
CA VAL A 16 25.97 -10.56 -8.24
C VAL A 16 25.07 -9.68 -7.38
N LEU A 17 24.60 -8.56 -7.94
CA LEU A 17 23.51 -7.75 -7.41
C LEU A 17 22.22 -8.57 -7.51
N GLY A 18 22.09 -9.58 -6.64
CA GLY A 18 20.79 -10.10 -6.26
C GLY A 18 20.23 -9.13 -5.25
N SER A 19 19.40 -8.19 -5.70
CA SER A 19 18.59 -7.37 -4.81
C SER A 19 17.82 -8.32 -3.89
N PRO A 20 18.05 -8.31 -2.56
CA PRO A 20 17.20 -9.03 -1.65
C PRO A 20 16.02 -8.10 -1.36
N PHE A 21 15.12 -7.91 -2.32
CA PHE A 21 13.79 -7.50 -1.92
C PHE A 21 13.16 -8.75 -1.31
N PRO A 22 12.89 -8.77 0.00
CA PRO A 22 12.19 -9.89 0.59
C PRO A 22 10.79 -9.91 -0.03
N VAL A 23 10.55 -10.86 -0.93
CA VAL A 23 9.20 -11.34 -1.26
C VAL A 23 8.77 -12.23 -0.11
N TRP A 24 8.43 -11.65 1.05
CA TRP A 24 7.98 -12.44 2.19
C TRP A 24 6.90 -11.69 2.98
N ALA A 25 5.75 -12.38 3.08
CA ALA A 25 4.69 -12.26 4.08
C ALA A 25 3.43 -11.40 3.78
N ASN A 26 2.70 -11.66 2.68
CA ASN A 26 1.28 -11.24 2.54
C ASN A 26 0.33 -12.38 2.14
N ALA A 27 0.85 -13.59 1.84
CA ALA A 27 0.03 -14.72 1.38
C ALA A 27 -0.90 -15.30 2.46
N GLU A 28 -0.70 -14.99 3.75
CA GLU A 28 -1.53 -15.51 4.83
C GLU A 28 -2.99 -15.03 4.73
N TYR A 29 -3.21 -13.87 4.11
CA TYR A 29 -4.54 -13.27 3.99
C TYR A 29 -5.18 -13.43 2.61
N ILE A 30 -4.45 -13.92 1.61
CA ILE A 30 -4.97 -14.14 0.26
C ILE A 30 -5.92 -15.34 0.26
N GLY A 31 -7.04 -15.23 -0.45
CA GLY A 31 -8.06 -16.28 -0.53
C GLY A 31 -9.01 -16.31 0.67
N LEU A 32 -8.94 -15.30 1.55
CA LEU A 32 -9.89 -15.14 2.64
C LEU A 32 -11.21 -14.56 2.11
N ASN A 33 -12.32 -15.15 2.59
CA ASN A 33 -13.68 -14.66 2.35
C ASN A 33 -14.27 -13.96 3.58
N GLU A 34 -13.55 -14.01 4.72
CA GLU A 34 -13.97 -13.43 5.99
C GLU A 34 -12.75 -12.81 6.71
N VAL A 35 -12.97 -11.68 7.36
CA VAL A 35 -11.93 -11.02 8.17
C VAL A 35 -11.70 -11.81 9.47
N PRO A 36 -10.45 -12.17 9.80
CA PRO A 36 -10.10 -12.82 11.06
C PRO A 36 -10.59 -12.06 12.28
N GLU A 37 -10.95 -12.77 13.36
CA GLU A 37 -11.57 -12.17 14.57
C GLU A 37 -10.77 -11.03 15.24
N HIS A 38 -9.44 -11.04 15.08
CA HIS A 38 -8.54 -10.03 15.65
C HIS A 38 -8.37 -8.79 14.75
N LEU A 39 -8.94 -8.82 13.54
CA LEU A 39 -8.92 -7.73 12.57
C LEU A 39 -10.31 -7.15 12.42
N THR A 40 -10.40 -5.92 11.93
CA THR A 40 -11.67 -5.25 11.67
C THR A 40 -11.53 -4.26 10.51
N PHE A 41 -12.63 -4.11 9.77
CA PHE A 41 -12.74 -3.09 8.73
C PHE A 41 -12.89 -1.70 9.34
N GLN A 42 -12.03 -0.78 8.90
CA GLN A 42 -12.14 0.64 9.26
C GLN A 42 -12.89 1.45 8.19
N GLY A 43 -12.86 0.98 6.95
CA GLY A 43 -13.50 1.60 5.80
C GLY A 43 -12.92 1.03 4.51
N GLY A 44 -13.38 1.52 3.37
CA GLY A 44 -12.90 1.05 2.08
C GLY A 44 -13.43 1.86 0.91
N TRP A 45 -13.01 1.48 -0.29
CA TRP A 45 -13.37 2.15 -1.53
C TRP A 45 -13.62 1.14 -2.65
N VAL A 46 -14.73 1.34 -3.36
CA VAL A 46 -14.99 0.63 -4.61
C VAL A 46 -14.16 1.22 -5.74
N ILE A 47 -13.50 0.36 -6.50
CA ILE A 47 -12.81 0.75 -7.73
C ILE A 47 -13.86 0.82 -8.85
N ARG A 48 -13.94 1.98 -9.51
CA ARG A 48 -14.98 2.22 -10.52
C ARG A 48 -14.77 1.29 -11.72
N ASP A 49 -15.85 0.74 -12.26
CA ASP A 49 -15.82 -0.10 -13.46
C ASP A 49 -14.88 -1.31 -13.31
N SER A 50 -14.87 -1.90 -12.11
CA SER A 50 -13.96 -2.96 -11.70
C SER A 50 -14.65 -3.88 -10.68
N PRO A 51 -14.33 -5.18 -10.63
CA PRO A 51 -14.80 -6.07 -9.55
C PRO A 51 -14.10 -5.80 -8.21
N TYR A 52 -13.07 -4.96 -8.20
CA TYR A 52 -12.23 -4.78 -7.01
C TYR A 52 -12.74 -3.73 -6.02
N ILE A 53 -12.52 -4.03 -4.74
CA ILE A 53 -12.69 -3.12 -3.60
C ILE A 53 -11.35 -3.03 -2.88
N VAL A 54 -11.03 -1.86 -2.32
CA VAL A 54 -9.89 -1.68 -1.44
C VAL A 54 -10.39 -1.41 -0.04
N ASP A 55 -10.11 -2.30 0.89
CA ASP A 55 -10.49 -2.18 2.29
C ASP A 55 -9.31 -1.84 3.16
N ILE A 56 -9.56 -0.97 4.14
CA ILE A 56 -8.63 -0.66 5.20
C ILE A 56 -8.92 -1.59 6.36
N VAL A 57 -8.00 -2.51 6.60
CA VAL A 57 -8.11 -3.52 7.64
C VAL A 57 -7.11 -3.21 8.73
N VAL A 58 -7.59 -3.12 9.96
CA VAL A 58 -6.77 -2.80 11.13
C VAL A 58 -6.98 -3.84 12.21
N ASP A 59 -6.04 -3.93 13.15
CA ASP A 59 -6.27 -4.68 14.39
C ASP A 59 -7.55 -4.17 15.09
N ALA A 60 -8.38 -5.08 15.60
CA ALA A 60 -9.66 -4.74 16.24
C ALA A 60 -9.48 -3.76 17.41
N GLU A 61 -8.33 -3.79 18.09
CA GLU A 61 -8.00 -2.85 19.14
C GLU A 61 -7.73 -1.42 18.66
N CYS A 62 -7.44 -1.22 17.36
CA CYS A 62 -7.25 0.09 16.73
C CYS A 62 -8.57 0.80 16.39
N ARG A 63 -9.72 0.14 16.52
CA ARG A 63 -11.00 0.71 16.09
C ARG A 63 -11.39 1.98 16.87
N SER A 64 -11.00 2.05 18.14
CA SER A 64 -11.41 3.12 19.06
C SER A 64 -10.24 3.97 19.57
N ARG A 65 -9.00 3.67 19.15
CA ARG A 65 -7.77 4.34 19.58
C ARG A 65 -6.70 4.23 18.49
N PRO A 66 -5.69 5.11 18.46
CA PRO A 66 -4.56 4.94 17.55
C PRO A 66 -3.92 3.56 17.73
N CYS A 67 -3.53 2.94 16.62
CA CYS A 67 -2.79 1.68 16.65
C CYS A 67 -1.47 1.85 17.40
N ALA A 68 -1.19 0.92 18.32
CA ALA A 68 0.12 0.78 18.92
C ALA A 68 1.14 0.24 17.89
N PRO A 69 2.45 0.52 18.07
CA PRO A 69 3.48 -0.10 17.25
C PRO A 69 3.35 -1.63 17.24
N GLY A 70 3.44 -2.23 16.05
CA GLY A 70 3.28 -3.68 15.86
C GLY A 70 1.84 -4.16 15.68
N GLN A 71 0.84 -3.29 15.75
CA GLN A 71 -0.53 -3.62 15.35
C GLN A 71 -0.69 -3.52 13.83
N ALA A 72 -1.44 -4.47 13.26
CA ALA A 72 -1.63 -4.54 11.83
C ALA A 72 -2.46 -3.36 11.32
N GLN A 73 -1.98 -2.76 10.23
CA GLN A 73 -2.69 -1.81 9.39
C GLN A 73 -2.43 -2.21 7.95
N MET A 74 -3.49 -2.51 7.22
CA MET A 74 -3.39 -3.13 5.92
C MET A 74 -4.34 -2.49 4.92
N LEU A 75 -3.94 -2.53 3.65
CA LEU A 75 -4.86 -2.41 2.53
C LEU A 75 -5.09 -3.79 1.95
N TRP A 76 -6.35 -4.21 1.91
CA TRP A 76 -6.77 -5.42 1.25
C TRP A 76 -7.37 -5.04 -0.10
N LEU A 77 -6.90 -5.67 -1.16
CA LEU A 77 -7.57 -5.66 -2.46
C LEU A 77 -8.45 -6.89 -2.51
N GLU A 78 -9.75 -6.67 -2.57
CA GLU A 78 -10.75 -7.73 -2.62
C GLU A 78 -11.38 -7.77 -4.01
N GLU A 79 -11.53 -8.96 -4.59
CA GLU A 79 -12.28 -9.18 -5.82
C GLU A 79 -13.71 -9.61 -5.46
N THR A 80 -14.71 -8.94 -6.03
CA THR A 80 -16.10 -9.36 -5.91
C THR A 80 -16.33 -10.60 -6.77
N LEU A 81 -16.71 -11.69 -6.13
CA LEU A 81 -17.09 -12.94 -6.80
C LEU A 81 -18.54 -12.88 -7.30
N GLU A 82 -18.93 -13.88 -8.10
CA GLU A 82 -20.32 -14.01 -8.51
C GLU A 82 -21.25 -14.14 -7.29
N LEU A 83 -22.45 -13.55 -7.41
CA LEU A 83 -23.48 -13.70 -6.39
C LEU A 83 -23.84 -15.18 -6.24
N ASP A 84 -24.01 -15.63 -5.00
CA ASP A 84 -24.50 -16.98 -4.77
C ASP A 84 -25.98 -17.15 -5.16
N GLU A 85 -26.51 -18.37 -5.00
CA GLU A 85 -27.90 -18.69 -5.32
C GLU A 85 -28.94 -17.87 -4.52
N HIS A 86 -28.51 -17.21 -3.44
CA HIS A 86 -29.34 -16.34 -2.60
C HIS A 86 -29.15 -14.85 -2.93
N GLY A 87 -28.30 -14.51 -3.91
CA GLY A 87 -27.99 -13.14 -4.29
C GLY A 87 -27.02 -12.45 -3.33
N VAL A 88 -26.28 -13.21 -2.52
CA VAL A 88 -25.28 -12.66 -1.59
C VAL A 88 -23.95 -12.51 -2.33
N ALA A 89 -23.33 -11.34 -2.20
CA ALA A 89 -22.01 -11.08 -2.73
C ALA A 89 -20.95 -11.72 -1.83
N HIS A 90 -20.00 -12.39 -2.48
CA HIS A 90 -18.81 -12.95 -1.84
C HIS A 90 -17.59 -12.19 -2.35
N PHE A 91 -16.56 -12.12 -1.52
CA PHE A 91 -15.34 -11.39 -1.81
C PHE A 91 -14.16 -12.31 -1.54
N GLU A 92 -13.11 -12.18 -2.35
CA GLU A 92 -11.85 -12.87 -2.13
C GLU A 92 -10.73 -11.84 -2.02
N VAL A 93 -9.93 -11.90 -0.95
CA VAL A 93 -8.73 -11.08 -0.83
C VAL A 93 -7.70 -11.57 -1.83
N VAL A 94 -7.34 -10.75 -2.82
CA VAL A 94 -6.41 -11.11 -3.90
C VAL A 94 -5.01 -10.52 -3.69
N ASP A 95 -4.90 -9.41 -2.96
CA ASP A 95 -3.61 -8.84 -2.58
C ASP A 95 -3.72 -8.04 -1.28
N VAL A 96 -2.60 -7.96 -0.56
CA VAL A 96 -2.52 -7.25 0.71
C VAL A 96 -1.25 -6.41 0.75
N ILE A 97 -1.38 -5.16 1.19
CA ILE A 97 -0.26 -4.34 1.62
C ILE A 97 -0.33 -4.15 3.11
N GLU A 98 0.74 -4.54 3.82
CA GLU A 98 1.00 -4.03 5.15
C GLU A 98 1.55 -2.60 5.10
N LEU A 99 0.91 -1.70 5.84
CA LEU A 99 1.30 -0.31 5.93
C LEU A 99 2.39 -0.18 7.00
N GLN A 100 3.63 -0.40 6.58
CA GLN A 100 4.78 -0.32 7.48
C GLN A 100 4.88 1.11 8.07
N ASP A 101 5.00 1.18 9.40
CA ASP A 101 4.95 2.37 10.26
C ASP A 101 3.58 2.99 10.53
N GLY A 102 2.50 2.44 9.97
CA GLY A 102 1.15 2.95 10.16
C GLY A 102 0.92 4.34 9.54
N TYR A 103 -0.31 4.62 9.13
CA TYR A 103 -0.73 6.02 9.02
C TYR A 103 -1.34 6.38 10.37
N GLU A 104 -0.92 7.50 10.95
CA GLU A 104 -1.43 7.88 12.26
C GLU A 104 -2.81 8.50 12.07
N VAL A 105 -3.86 7.74 12.42
CA VAL A 105 -5.23 8.26 12.53
C VAL A 105 -5.20 9.44 13.52
N GLY A 106 -5.20 10.67 13.01
CA GLY A 106 -5.16 11.91 13.79
C GLY A 106 -3.85 12.72 13.72
N PHE A 107 -2.84 12.30 12.96
CA PHE A 107 -1.55 13.02 12.86
C PHE A 107 -0.96 13.04 11.43
N ALA A 108 0.27 13.54 11.35
CA ALA A 108 1.04 13.95 10.19
C ALA A 108 0.97 13.08 8.93
N LYS A 109 0.70 11.77 8.99
CA LYS A 109 0.64 10.91 7.79
C LYS A 109 -0.71 10.24 7.69
N GLN A 110 -1.38 10.41 6.55
CA GLN A 110 -2.71 9.85 6.30
C GLN A 110 -2.76 9.12 4.96
N LEU A 111 -3.63 8.12 4.88
CA LEU A 111 -3.93 7.41 3.65
C LEU A 111 -4.96 8.20 2.81
N PHE A 112 -4.63 8.42 1.54
CA PHE A 112 -5.48 9.10 0.57
C PHE A 112 -5.71 8.24 -0.67
N ARG A 113 -6.92 8.35 -1.24
CA ARG A 113 -7.30 7.76 -2.54
C ARG A 113 -7.45 8.80 -3.65
N TYR A 114 -7.82 10.03 -3.33
CA TYR A 114 -7.99 11.08 -4.33
C TYR A 114 -6.63 11.62 -4.72
N CYS A 115 -5.88 10.85 -5.49
CA CYS A 115 -4.53 11.19 -5.88
C CYS A 115 -4.44 11.42 -7.40
N ALA A 116 -3.55 12.31 -7.80
CA ALA A 116 -3.22 12.58 -9.18
C ALA A 116 -1.81 12.06 -9.47
N VAL A 117 -1.61 11.56 -10.69
CA VAL A 117 -0.30 11.17 -11.22
C VAL A 117 -0.01 12.05 -12.41
N GLU A 118 1.12 12.77 -12.36
CA GLU A 118 1.49 13.74 -13.41
C GLU A 118 0.43 14.83 -13.65
N GLY A 119 -0.37 15.15 -12.63
CA GLY A 119 -1.42 16.17 -12.67
C GLY A 119 -2.80 15.66 -13.10
N GLU A 120 -2.91 14.40 -13.53
CA GLU A 120 -4.18 13.78 -13.89
C GLU A 120 -4.73 12.94 -12.73
N LEU A 121 -6.00 13.14 -12.39
CA LEU A 121 -6.67 12.39 -11.32
C LEU A 121 -6.67 10.90 -11.64
N ASP A 122 -6.21 10.09 -10.70
CA ASP A 122 -6.17 8.64 -10.81
C ASP A 122 -6.83 8.01 -9.57
N LEU A 123 -8.01 7.43 -9.79
CA LEU A 123 -8.82 6.83 -8.72
C LEU A 123 -8.36 5.44 -8.28
N ASP A 124 -7.35 4.89 -8.96
CA ASP A 124 -6.73 3.60 -8.65
C ASP A 124 -5.44 3.78 -7.83
N VAL A 125 -5.06 5.03 -7.55
CA VAL A 125 -3.85 5.36 -6.79
C VAL A 125 -4.21 5.65 -5.34
N PHE A 126 -3.48 4.99 -4.45
CA PHE A 126 -3.54 5.17 -3.02
C PHE A 126 -2.17 5.63 -2.53
N ALA A 127 -2.13 6.53 -1.56
CA ALA A 127 -0.87 7.04 -1.05
C ALA A 127 -0.94 7.41 0.42
N ILE A 128 0.17 7.20 1.13
CA ILE A 128 0.41 7.81 2.43
C ILE A 128 1.05 9.17 2.18
N ALA A 129 0.32 10.24 2.49
CA ALA A 129 0.78 11.62 2.35
C ALA A 129 0.94 12.28 3.71
N GLN A 130 1.84 13.26 3.79
CA GLN A 130 1.89 14.18 4.91
C GLN A 130 0.62 15.04 4.91
N PHE A 131 -0.19 14.94 5.95
CA PHE A 131 -1.37 15.76 6.15
C PHE A 131 -0.97 17.19 6.53
N GLU A 132 -1.46 18.15 5.74
CA GLU A 132 -1.25 19.58 5.92
C GLU A 132 -2.63 20.27 5.77
N PRO A 133 -3.30 20.66 6.87
CA PRO A 133 -4.71 21.09 6.84
C PRO A 133 -4.96 22.37 6.04
N GLU A 134 -3.93 23.19 5.85
CA GLU A 134 -3.98 24.44 5.09
C GLU A 134 -3.76 24.22 3.59
N GLN A 135 -3.34 23.03 3.17
CA GLN A 135 -3.05 22.71 1.76
C GLN A 135 -4.22 21.95 1.14
N GLU A 136 -4.70 22.43 -0.02
CA GLU A 136 -5.68 21.73 -0.86
C GLU A 136 -5.10 20.49 -1.54
N VAL A 137 -3.78 20.51 -1.80
CA VAL A 137 -3.06 19.46 -2.49
C VAL A 137 -1.82 19.10 -1.69
N LEU A 138 -1.75 17.84 -1.27
CA LEU A 138 -0.66 17.25 -0.53
C LEU A 138 0.37 16.70 -1.53
N THR A 139 1.61 17.17 -1.44
CA THR A 139 2.69 16.79 -2.37
C THR A 139 3.82 16.01 -1.71
N THR A 140 3.87 16.02 -0.38
CA THR A 140 4.82 15.21 0.39
C THR A 140 4.25 13.80 0.53
N ILE A 141 4.56 12.94 -0.45
CA ILE A 141 4.10 11.55 -0.50
C ILE A 141 5.19 10.60 0.01
N HIS A 142 4.86 9.83 1.05
CA HIS A 142 5.78 8.85 1.66
C HIS A 142 5.81 7.55 0.89
N GLN A 143 4.64 7.05 0.51
CA GLN A 143 4.48 5.82 -0.25
C GLN A 143 3.22 5.91 -1.10
N ALA A 144 3.27 5.31 -2.29
CA ALA A 144 2.12 5.26 -3.18
C ALA A 144 2.06 3.91 -3.89
N TRP A 145 0.84 3.47 -4.11
CA TRP A 145 0.51 2.25 -4.83
C TRP A 145 -0.58 2.55 -5.84
N ARG A 146 -0.54 1.87 -6.98
CA ARG A 146 -1.62 1.85 -7.97
C ARG A 146 -2.20 0.45 -8.03
N VAL A 147 -3.51 0.33 -8.10
CA VAL A 147 -4.14 -0.96 -8.37
C VAL A 147 -3.97 -1.33 -9.84
N ASN A 148 -3.30 -2.45 -10.09
CA ASN A 148 -3.28 -3.09 -11.39
C ASN A 148 -4.46 -4.06 -11.48
N ARG A 149 -5.52 -3.62 -12.15
CA ARG A 149 -6.76 -4.39 -12.31
C ARG A 149 -6.56 -5.68 -13.10
N ASP A 150 -5.65 -5.69 -14.07
CA ASP A 150 -5.39 -6.87 -14.89
C ASP A 150 -4.65 -7.96 -14.08
N ALA A 151 -3.82 -7.54 -13.13
CA ALA A 151 -3.06 -8.43 -12.26
C ALA A 151 -3.75 -8.77 -10.94
N GLY A 152 -4.81 -8.04 -10.57
CA GLY A 152 -5.46 -8.18 -9.26
C GLY A 152 -4.50 -7.87 -8.10
N ALA A 153 -3.66 -6.84 -8.25
CA ALA A 153 -2.60 -6.54 -7.30
C ALA A 153 -2.38 -5.03 -7.13
N PHE A 154 -1.75 -4.65 -6.03
CA PHE A 154 -1.17 -3.33 -5.85
C PHE A 154 0.26 -3.28 -6.39
N GLU A 155 0.55 -2.24 -7.16
CA GLU A 155 1.89 -1.96 -7.66
C GLU A 155 2.44 -0.72 -6.99
N ILE A 156 3.64 -0.82 -6.41
CA ILE A 156 4.35 0.36 -5.88
C ILE A 156 4.67 1.30 -7.05
N ILE A 157 4.32 2.58 -6.92
CA ILE A 157 4.64 3.61 -7.91
C ILE A 157 5.59 4.67 -7.35
N GLN A 158 6.25 5.40 -8.24
CA GLN A 158 7.14 6.50 -7.85
C GLN A 158 6.35 7.67 -7.27
N THR A 159 6.74 8.12 -6.08
CA THR A 159 6.03 9.19 -5.35
C THR A 159 6.25 10.59 -5.92
N THR A 160 7.34 10.83 -6.66
CA THR A 160 7.74 12.16 -7.16
C THR A 160 6.72 12.84 -8.08
N LYS A 161 5.79 12.07 -8.64
CA LYS A 161 4.76 12.54 -9.57
C LYS A 161 3.34 12.38 -9.00
N VAL A 162 3.24 11.96 -7.74
CA VAL A 162 1.98 11.75 -7.04
C VAL A 162 1.69 12.97 -6.20
N SER A 163 0.44 13.44 -6.26
CA SER A 163 -0.12 14.39 -5.31
C SER A 163 -1.50 13.92 -4.89
N CYS A 164 -1.98 14.31 -3.71
CA CYS A 164 -3.31 13.92 -3.25
C CYS A 164 -4.13 15.11 -2.82
N PHE A 165 -5.41 15.10 -3.18
CA PHE A 165 -6.36 16.13 -2.77
C PHE A 165 -6.69 15.96 -1.29
N ASN A 166 -6.53 17.04 -0.54
CA ASN A 166 -6.97 17.11 0.85
C ASN A 166 -8.48 17.40 0.85
N PRO A 167 -9.35 16.51 1.37
CA PRO A 167 -10.78 16.74 1.45
C PRO A 167 -11.18 17.79 2.51
N LEU A 168 -10.22 18.26 3.32
CA LEU A 168 -10.42 19.28 4.36
C LEU A 168 -9.53 20.52 4.17
N PRO A 169 -9.50 21.20 3.00
CA PRO A 169 -8.79 22.46 2.91
C PRO A 169 -9.57 23.55 3.64
N GLY A 170 -8.94 24.18 4.63
CA GLY A 170 -9.48 25.39 5.26
C GLY A 170 -10.35 25.16 6.49
N GLY A 171 -9.91 24.32 7.42
CA GLY A 171 -10.52 24.25 8.76
C GLY A 171 -10.58 25.63 9.44
N HIS A 172 -11.81 26.13 9.63
CA HIS A 172 -12.15 27.13 10.63
C HIS A 172 -12.12 26.51 12.04
#